data_AF-A0A7K4XSB5-F1
#
_entry.id   AF-A0A7K4XSB5-F1
#
_cell.length_a   1.000
_cell.length_b   1.000
_cell.length_c   1.000
_cell.angle_alpha   90.00
_cell.angle_beta   90.00
_cell.angle_gamma   90.00
#
_symmetry.space_group_name_H-M   'P 1'
#
loop_
_entity.id
_entity.type
_entity.pdbx_description
1 polymer ?
#
loop_
_entity_poly.entity_id
_entity_poly.type
_entity_poly.pdbx_seq_one_letter_code
_entity_poly.pdbx_strand_id
1 'polypeptide(L)'
;IVFSGNGPSGICLSYLLSGYTPYYKRHSLHPHPILQRKLEEAPEVSVLDQDLEYLSEGLEGRSHSPVALLFDTLQRPDTDFGGTEESVLTWWHEPDRAIPHLVLGRNAPGGAWHSIEGSMVTLSRGEWMGLPDLPFKEWLKQKRRGLRNNRATAEDIAQYYQHYVVKKGLQKNFKCGTVVTSVRKVSVESISNDTQKDLQSDSNSLWSSNEKSTEVFQVDGFFKTVEGDKEPFSICAENVVLATGTYDNPTWLGVKGENLSYVHHQLSALEEAVKNNSVGIMSDPVLIVGAGLTAADAILFAHHCNIPVIHVFRRRVTDPGLIFNQLPKTMYPEYHKVHQMMKEQTAACAGPYERYISLPEHHVLSFGKDKKCIFQDKNGCQKAYKISMALVLTGSNPNLSFLPNDGIDLAMDSDQPVNSKRNPIDVDPFTYECTQEKGLYALGPLAGDNFVRFVQGGALAAASSLFKKVNKNPP
;
A
#
# COMPACT_ATOMS: atom_id res chain seq x y z
N ILE A 1 -4.23 -20.26 -6.42
CA ILE A 1 -3.96 -18.82 -6.69
C ILE A 1 -2.72 -18.40 -5.89
N VAL A 2 -1.83 -17.58 -6.44
CA VAL A 2 -0.62 -17.10 -5.74
C VAL A 2 -0.65 -15.58 -5.63
N PHE A 3 -0.40 -15.03 -4.44
CA PHE A 3 -0.34 -13.59 -4.22
C PHE A 3 1.11 -13.15 -4.00
N SER A 4 1.49 -12.04 -4.63
CA SER A 4 2.72 -11.33 -4.30
C SER A 4 2.38 -10.13 -3.41
N GLY A 5 2.58 -10.27 -2.11
CA GLY A 5 2.32 -9.24 -1.10
C GLY A 5 1.36 -9.68 0.00
N ASN A 6 1.77 -9.48 1.26
CA ASN A 6 1.01 -9.84 2.47
C ASN A 6 0.56 -8.62 3.28
N GLY A 7 0.32 -7.49 2.60
CA GLY A 7 -0.29 -6.28 3.16
C GLY A 7 -1.80 -6.38 3.34
N PRO A 8 -2.49 -5.29 3.72
CA PRO A 8 -3.93 -5.28 4.00
C PRO A 8 -4.79 -5.77 2.83
N SER A 9 -4.44 -5.47 1.58
CA SER A 9 -5.13 -5.98 0.39
C SER A 9 -5.05 -7.51 0.28
N GLY A 10 -3.85 -8.06 0.42
CA GLY A 10 -3.62 -9.51 0.38
C GLY A 10 -4.27 -10.26 1.55
N ILE A 11 -4.28 -9.65 2.75
CA ILE A 11 -4.98 -10.21 3.92
C ILE A 11 -6.48 -10.21 3.70
N CYS A 12 -7.05 -9.10 3.22
CA CYS A 12 -8.49 -9.00 2.96
C CYS A 12 -8.95 -10.01 1.88
N LEU A 13 -8.18 -10.17 0.80
CA LEU A 13 -8.50 -11.17 -0.21
C LEU A 13 -8.37 -12.59 0.35
N SER A 14 -7.30 -12.89 1.10
CA SER A 14 -7.11 -14.22 1.71
C SER A 14 -8.25 -14.57 2.68
N TYR A 15 -8.76 -13.58 3.41
CA TYR A 15 -9.93 -13.73 4.28
C TYR A 15 -11.16 -14.17 3.48
N LEU A 16 -11.51 -13.46 2.40
CA LEU A 16 -12.64 -13.79 1.53
C LEU A 16 -12.46 -15.17 0.87
N LEU A 17 -11.29 -15.45 0.29
CA LEU A 17 -11.00 -16.73 -0.37
C LEU A 17 -10.90 -17.91 0.61
N SER A 18 -10.80 -17.67 1.92
CA SER A 18 -10.85 -18.72 2.94
C SER A 18 -12.28 -19.10 3.34
N GLY A 19 -13.30 -18.56 2.65
CA GLY A 19 -14.71 -18.87 2.90
C GLY A 19 -15.39 -17.93 3.88
N TYR A 20 -14.78 -16.80 4.23
CA TYR A 20 -15.48 -15.79 5.03
C TYR A 20 -16.32 -14.89 4.12
N THR A 21 -17.63 -15.08 4.19
CA THR A 21 -18.59 -14.56 3.24
C THR A 21 -19.41 -13.41 3.86
N PRO A 22 -19.48 -12.24 3.20
CA PRO A 22 -20.31 -11.13 3.63
C PRO A 22 -21.75 -11.30 3.18
N TYR A 23 -22.68 -11.07 4.11
CA TYR A 23 -24.12 -11.00 3.87
C TYR A 23 -24.66 -9.66 4.40
N TYR A 24 -25.74 -9.18 3.80
CA TYR A 24 -26.46 -8.05 4.36
C TYR A 24 -27.14 -8.45 5.67
N LYS A 25 -26.93 -7.68 6.73
CA LYS A 25 -27.46 -7.96 8.07
C LYS A 25 -28.98 -7.73 8.06
N ARG A 26 -29.77 -8.78 8.31
CA ARG A 26 -31.23 -8.68 8.44
C ARG A 26 -31.62 -7.60 9.45
N HIS A 27 -32.65 -6.81 9.10
CA HIS A 27 -33.15 -5.68 9.89
C HIS A 27 -32.16 -4.52 10.13
N SER A 28 -31.02 -4.53 9.44
CA SER A 28 -30.19 -3.33 9.36
C SER A 28 -30.85 -2.29 8.45
N LEU A 29 -30.49 -1.02 8.61
CA LEU A 29 -30.94 0.06 7.76
C LEU A 29 -29.71 0.80 7.26
N HIS A 30 -29.51 0.77 5.94
CA HIS A 30 -28.47 1.54 5.30
C HIS A 30 -28.96 2.98 5.09
N PRO A 31 -28.15 4.01 5.40
CA PRO A 31 -28.55 5.42 5.30
C PRO A 31 -28.88 5.84 3.86
N HIS A 32 -28.29 5.19 2.86
CA HIS A 32 -28.58 5.42 1.45
C HIS A 32 -29.84 4.65 0.99
N PRO A 33 -30.99 5.30 0.69
CA PRO A 33 -32.26 4.59 0.47
C PRO A 33 -32.30 3.74 -0.80
N ILE A 34 -31.59 4.14 -1.85
CA ILE A 34 -31.53 3.36 -3.11
C ILE A 34 -30.75 2.05 -2.87
N LEU A 35 -29.52 2.15 -2.35
CA LEU A 35 -28.72 0.97 -1.98
C LEU A 35 -29.47 0.06 -0.99
N GLN A 36 -30.19 0.63 0.00
CA GLN A 36 -31.04 -0.16 0.90
C GLN A 36 -32.02 -1.05 0.13
N ARG A 37 -32.77 -0.49 -0.82
CA ARG A 37 -33.74 -1.25 -1.62
C ARG A 37 -33.06 -2.34 -2.44
N LYS A 38 -31.91 -2.03 -3.07
CA LYS A 38 -31.14 -3.00 -3.85
C LYS A 38 -30.68 -4.19 -3.00
N LEU A 39 -30.22 -3.93 -1.77
CA LEU A 39 -29.81 -4.99 -0.83
C LEU A 39 -31.00 -5.84 -0.34
N GLU A 40 -32.20 -5.25 -0.26
CA GLU A 40 -33.44 -5.94 0.14
C GLU A 40 -34.03 -6.83 -0.96
N GLU A 41 -33.59 -6.69 -2.22
CA GLU A 41 -34.03 -7.55 -3.33
C GLU A 41 -33.51 -9.00 -3.19
N ALA A 42 -32.32 -9.18 -2.59
CA ALA A 42 -31.67 -10.48 -2.43
C ALA A 42 -30.94 -10.63 -1.08
N PRO A 43 -31.63 -10.53 0.07
CA PRO A 43 -31.00 -10.47 1.40
C PRO A 43 -30.32 -11.78 1.81
N GLU A 44 -30.71 -12.90 1.21
CA GLU A 44 -30.15 -14.24 1.47
C GLU A 44 -28.96 -14.57 0.56
N VAL A 45 -28.66 -13.73 -0.43
CA VAL A 45 -27.53 -13.90 -1.34
C VAL A 45 -26.34 -13.12 -0.78
N SER A 46 -25.15 -13.74 -0.75
CA SER A 46 -23.95 -13.03 -0.33
C SER A 46 -23.67 -11.84 -1.25
N VAL A 47 -23.14 -10.75 -0.68
CA VAL A 47 -22.64 -9.61 -1.46
C VAL A 47 -21.59 -10.05 -2.48
N LEU A 48 -20.82 -11.12 -2.24
CA LEU A 48 -19.85 -11.67 -3.20
C LEU A 48 -20.51 -12.24 -4.47
N ASP A 49 -21.72 -12.76 -4.34
CA ASP A 49 -22.44 -13.47 -5.40
C ASP A 49 -23.44 -12.57 -6.12
N GLN A 50 -23.75 -11.39 -5.55
CA GLN A 50 -24.60 -10.38 -6.17
C GLN A 50 -23.91 -9.62 -7.31
N ASP A 51 -24.69 -8.81 -8.02
CA ASP A 51 -24.20 -7.90 -9.05
C ASP A 51 -23.58 -6.65 -8.39
N LEU A 52 -22.24 -6.62 -8.35
CA LEU A 52 -21.49 -5.52 -7.76
C LEU A 52 -21.62 -4.21 -8.57
N GLU A 53 -21.84 -4.30 -9.88
CA GLU A 53 -22.07 -3.12 -10.72
C GLU A 53 -23.41 -2.50 -10.33
N TYR A 54 -24.48 -3.29 -10.35
CA TYR A 54 -25.81 -2.86 -9.93
C TYR A 54 -25.82 -2.29 -8.52
N LEU A 55 -25.20 -2.95 -7.54
CA LEU A 55 -25.16 -2.46 -6.16
C LEU A 55 -24.37 -1.14 -6.03
N SER A 56 -23.39 -0.90 -6.89
CA SER A 56 -22.53 0.29 -6.80
C SER A 56 -23.11 1.56 -7.47
N GLU A 57 -24.15 1.42 -8.30
CA GLU A 57 -24.67 2.57 -9.06
C GLU A 57 -25.15 3.71 -8.16
N GLY A 58 -24.75 4.93 -8.52
CA GLY A 58 -25.18 6.15 -7.83
C GLY A 58 -24.48 6.40 -6.49
N LEU A 59 -23.50 5.58 -6.11
CA LEU A 59 -22.66 5.85 -4.95
C LEU A 59 -21.60 6.90 -5.26
N GLU A 60 -21.48 7.88 -4.39
CA GLU A 60 -20.47 8.93 -4.46
C GLU A 60 -19.56 8.89 -3.23
N GLY A 61 -18.28 9.24 -3.39
CA GLY A 61 -17.34 9.30 -2.28
C GLY A 61 -15.91 9.60 -2.71
N ARG A 62 -14.95 9.31 -1.82
CA ARG A 62 -13.52 9.66 -2.02
C ARG A 62 -12.69 8.60 -2.76
N SER A 63 -13.33 7.58 -3.32
CA SER A 63 -12.67 6.57 -4.15
C SER A 63 -13.19 6.66 -5.58
N HIS A 64 -12.32 6.40 -6.56
CA HIS A 64 -12.71 6.24 -7.95
C HIS A 64 -13.20 4.82 -8.28
N SER A 65 -12.95 3.86 -7.38
CA SER A 65 -13.41 2.48 -7.55
C SER A 65 -14.86 2.32 -7.05
N PRO A 66 -15.79 1.87 -7.91
CA PRO A 66 -17.19 1.69 -7.54
C PRO A 66 -17.36 0.62 -6.46
N VAL A 67 -16.61 -0.49 -6.55
CA VAL A 67 -16.66 -1.56 -5.55
C VAL A 67 -16.01 -1.14 -4.23
N ALA A 68 -14.98 -0.28 -4.27
CA ALA A 68 -14.42 0.31 -3.05
C ALA A 68 -15.42 1.22 -2.32
N LEU A 69 -16.19 2.02 -3.06
CA LEU A 69 -17.27 2.84 -2.47
C LEU A 69 -18.38 1.96 -1.89
N LEU A 70 -18.84 0.97 -2.65
CA LEU A 70 -19.84 0.01 -2.20
C LEU A 70 -19.40 -0.69 -0.90
N PHE A 71 -18.21 -1.25 -0.89
CA PHE A 71 -17.78 -2.03 0.27
C PHE A 71 -17.48 -1.15 1.50
N ASP A 72 -16.93 0.06 1.31
CA ASP A 72 -16.73 0.99 2.43
C ASP A 72 -18.06 1.49 3.00
N THR A 73 -19.06 1.79 2.17
CA THR A 73 -20.39 2.25 2.65
C THR A 73 -21.14 1.13 3.39
N LEU A 74 -21.01 -0.13 2.96
CA LEU A 74 -21.57 -1.28 3.68
C LEU A 74 -20.85 -1.55 5.02
N GLN A 75 -19.52 -1.40 5.02
CA GLN A 75 -18.72 -1.69 6.21
C GLN A 75 -18.77 -0.55 7.24
N ARG A 76 -18.88 0.69 6.79
CA ARG A 76 -18.86 1.90 7.61
C ARG A 76 -19.77 2.98 6.99
N PRO A 77 -21.09 2.86 7.15
CA PRO A 77 -22.04 3.79 6.56
C PRO A 77 -21.77 5.25 6.98
N ASP A 78 -21.92 6.19 6.04
CA ASP A 78 -21.73 7.64 6.24
C ASP A 78 -20.37 8.08 6.81
N THR A 79 -19.33 7.25 6.70
CA THR A 79 -17.99 7.57 7.24
C THR A 79 -17.44 8.89 6.73
N ASP A 80 -17.67 9.23 5.46
CA ASP A 80 -17.19 10.47 4.87
C ASP A 80 -17.89 11.73 5.42
N PHE A 81 -19.09 11.56 5.97
CA PHE A 81 -19.87 12.61 6.65
C PHE A 81 -19.70 12.60 8.17
N GLY A 82 -18.79 11.75 8.69
CA GLY A 82 -18.54 11.62 10.12
C GLY A 82 -19.53 10.70 10.85
N GLY A 83 -20.31 9.91 10.12
CA GLY A 83 -21.18 8.88 10.66
C GLY A 83 -20.43 7.89 11.56
N THR A 84 -21.15 7.33 12.53
CA THR A 84 -20.64 6.32 13.48
C THR A 84 -21.48 5.06 13.46
N GLU A 85 -22.28 4.87 12.41
CA GLU A 85 -23.14 3.71 12.24
C GLU A 85 -22.31 2.43 12.20
N GLU A 86 -22.89 1.36 12.74
CA GLU A 86 -22.27 0.04 12.66
C GLU A 86 -22.31 -0.49 11.23
N SER A 87 -21.46 -1.48 10.95
CA SER A 87 -21.53 -2.18 9.66
C SER A 87 -22.90 -2.83 9.47
N VAL A 88 -23.45 -2.66 8.26
CA VAL A 88 -24.65 -3.36 7.81
C VAL A 88 -24.35 -4.78 7.31
N LEU A 89 -23.11 -5.24 7.44
CA LEU A 89 -22.68 -6.58 7.05
C LEU A 89 -22.68 -7.53 8.25
N THR A 90 -23.02 -8.79 7.97
CA THR A 90 -22.72 -9.93 8.83
C THR A 90 -21.82 -10.90 8.07
N TRP A 91 -21.01 -11.67 8.80
CA TRP A 91 -19.96 -12.51 8.23
C TRP A 91 -20.16 -13.96 8.65
N TRP A 92 -20.27 -14.84 7.66
CA TRP A 92 -20.40 -16.28 7.88
C TRP A 92 -19.15 -16.98 7.36
N HIS A 93 -18.68 -17.98 8.09
CA HIS A 93 -17.55 -18.80 7.67
C HIS A 93 -18.08 -20.07 7.02
N GLU A 94 -17.87 -20.20 5.72
CA GLU A 94 -18.34 -21.26 4.82
C GLU A 94 -17.12 -21.99 4.22
N PRO A 95 -16.52 -22.96 4.92
CA PRO A 95 -15.27 -23.60 4.51
C PRO A 95 -15.32 -24.25 3.13
N ASP A 96 -16.50 -24.75 2.73
CA ASP A 96 -16.71 -25.41 1.43
C ASP A 96 -16.57 -24.45 0.25
N ARG A 97 -16.66 -23.14 0.48
CA ARG A 97 -16.36 -22.13 -0.53
C ARG A 97 -14.86 -21.91 -0.69
N ALA A 98 -14.01 -22.29 0.27
CA ALA A 98 -12.62 -21.87 0.26
C ALA A 98 -11.86 -22.25 -1.03
N ILE A 99 -11.19 -21.27 -1.64
CA ILE A 99 -10.36 -21.48 -2.84
C ILE A 99 -8.90 -21.63 -2.40
N PRO A 100 -8.18 -22.70 -2.80
CA PRO A 100 -6.76 -22.86 -2.49
C PRO A 100 -5.91 -21.68 -2.97
N HIS A 101 -5.24 -21.01 -2.03
CA HIS A 101 -4.39 -19.87 -2.32
C HIS A 101 -3.16 -19.81 -1.40
N LEU A 102 -2.12 -19.13 -1.89
CA LEU A 102 -0.88 -18.92 -1.19
C LEU A 102 -0.47 -17.45 -1.25
N VAL A 103 -0.23 -16.84 -0.10
CA VAL A 103 0.19 -15.46 0.08
C VAL A 103 1.69 -15.42 0.36
N LEU A 104 2.46 -14.86 -0.57
CA LEU A 104 3.90 -14.70 -0.45
C LEU A 104 4.22 -13.28 0.02
N GLY A 105 5.10 -13.14 1.01
CA GLY A 105 5.50 -11.81 1.50
C GLY A 105 6.84 -11.81 2.22
N ARG A 106 7.56 -10.68 2.13
CA ARG A 106 8.92 -10.54 2.66
C ARG A 106 8.96 -10.54 4.19
N ASN A 107 7.96 -9.92 4.81
CA ASN A 107 7.88 -9.70 6.25
C ASN A 107 6.71 -10.47 6.86
N ALA A 108 6.44 -10.28 8.15
CA ALA A 108 5.20 -10.73 8.77
C ALA A 108 3.96 -10.06 8.10
N PRO A 109 2.74 -10.61 8.28
CA PRO A 109 1.53 -10.01 7.73
C PRO A 109 1.38 -8.54 8.14
N GLY A 110 1.04 -7.69 7.17
CA GLY A 110 0.94 -6.24 7.35
C GLY A 110 1.71 -5.44 6.28
N GLY A 111 2.57 -6.09 5.49
CA GLY A 111 3.24 -5.44 4.35
C GLY A 111 4.08 -4.23 4.77
N ALA A 112 3.85 -3.08 4.11
CA ALA A 112 4.64 -1.85 4.32
C ALA A 112 4.61 -1.31 5.75
N TRP A 113 3.61 -1.66 6.57
CA TRP A 113 3.53 -1.21 7.96
C TRP A 113 4.69 -1.71 8.84
N HIS A 114 5.39 -2.77 8.43
CA HIS A 114 6.62 -3.24 9.09
C HIS A 114 7.87 -2.44 8.72
N SER A 115 7.80 -1.65 7.64
CA SER A 115 8.90 -0.82 7.16
C SER A 115 8.77 0.64 7.58
N ILE A 116 7.66 0.99 8.23
CA ILE A 116 7.39 2.31 8.80
C ILE A 116 7.81 2.28 10.27
N GLU A 117 8.43 3.35 10.75
CA GLU A 117 8.83 3.46 12.16
C GLU A 117 7.61 3.31 13.07
N GLY A 118 7.71 2.43 14.07
CA GLY A 118 6.57 2.04 14.90
C GLY A 118 5.87 3.20 15.60
N SER A 119 6.62 4.26 15.95
CA SER A 119 6.11 5.44 16.66
C SER A 119 5.30 6.40 15.76
N MET A 120 5.46 6.30 14.44
CA MET A 120 4.74 7.13 13.48
C MET A 120 3.24 6.88 13.55
N VAL A 121 2.46 7.96 13.44
CA VAL A 121 1.00 7.90 13.47
C VAL A 121 0.41 8.03 12.07
N THR A 122 -0.68 7.32 11.85
CA THR A 122 -1.52 7.42 10.65
C THR A 122 -1.97 8.85 10.38
N LEU A 123 -2.24 9.16 9.12
CA LEU A 123 -2.97 10.37 8.73
C LEU A 123 -4.46 10.19 8.98
N SER A 124 -5.02 9.12 8.43
CA SER A 124 -6.41 8.74 8.59
C SER A 124 -6.74 8.34 10.02
N ARG A 125 -8.04 8.28 10.33
CA ARG A 125 -8.50 7.72 11.60
C ARG A 125 -8.01 6.27 11.72
N GLY A 126 -7.51 5.89 12.90
CA GLY A 126 -7.05 4.53 13.17
C GLY A 126 -8.13 3.48 12.96
N GLU A 127 -9.39 3.84 13.22
CA GLU A 127 -10.56 2.97 12.97
C GLU A 127 -10.70 2.56 11.49
N TRP A 128 -10.23 3.38 10.55
CA TRP A 128 -10.25 3.09 9.12
C TRP A 128 -9.17 2.10 8.68
N MET A 129 -8.24 1.76 9.57
CA MET A 129 -7.19 0.77 9.30
C MET A 129 -7.65 -0.67 9.54
N GLY A 130 -8.84 -0.85 10.12
CA GLY A 130 -9.41 -2.16 10.42
C GLY A 130 -9.83 -2.93 9.16
N LEU A 131 -9.64 -4.25 9.22
CA LEU A 131 -10.11 -5.23 8.24
C LEU A 131 -11.50 -5.76 8.62
N PRO A 132 -12.19 -6.47 7.71
CA PRO A 132 -13.56 -6.91 7.94
C PRO A 132 -13.71 -7.85 9.14
N ASP A 133 -14.86 -7.82 9.81
CA ASP A 133 -15.21 -8.77 10.88
C ASP A 133 -14.27 -8.77 12.11
N LEU A 134 -13.38 -7.77 12.25
CA LEU A 134 -12.58 -7.57 13.46
C LEU A 134 -12.27 -6.07 13.62
N PRO A 135 -13.15 -5.27 14.25
CA PRO A 135 -12.94 -3.83 14.36
C PRO A 135 -11.64 -3.45 15.07
N PHE A 136 -10.83 -2.58 14.45
CA PHE A 136 -9.54 -2.13 14.99
C PHE A 136 -9.66 -1.51 16.39
N LYS A 137 -10.70 -0.69 16.60
CA LYS A 137 -10.95 -0.02 17.88
C LYS A 137 -11.15 -1.01 19.03
N GLU A 138 -11.90 -2.08 18.79
CA GLU A 138 -12.19 -3.10 19.80
C GLU A 138 -10.94 -3.91 20.13
N TRP A 139 -10.13 -4.24 19.11
CA TRP A 139 -8.83 -4.86 19.33
C TRP A 139 -7.88 -3.97 20.16
N LEU A 140 -7.83 -2.67 19.86
CA LEU A 140 -6.95 -1.73 20.58
C LEU A 140 -7.37 -1.59 22.06
N LYS A 141 -8.68 -1.52 22.33
CA LYS A 141 -9.24 -1.53 23.70
C LYS A 141 -8.83 -2.78 24.48
N GLN A 142 -8.87 -3.96 23.85
CA GLN A 142 -8.44 -5.22 24.47
C GLN A 142 -6.94 -5.21 24.84
N LYS A 143 -6.12 -4.48 24.08
CA LYS A 143 -4.70 -4.26 24.37
C LYS A 143 -4.44 -3.15 25.40
N ARG A 144 -5.49 -2.55 25.97
CA ARG A 144 -5.39 -1.39 26.89
C ARG A 144 -4.60 -0.22 26.28
N ARG A 145 -4.65 -0.10 24.95
CA ARG A 145 -4.08 1.02 24.19
C ARG A 145 -5.23 1.92 23.72
N GLY A 146 -4.93 3.19 23.48
CA GLY A 146 -5.90 4.18 23.02
C GLY A 146 -5.43 4.87 21.74
N LEU A 147 -6.37 5.40 20.96
CA LEU A 147 -6.04 6.22 19.80
C LEU A 147 -5.61 7.62 20.26
N ARG A 148 -4.48 8.12 19.74
CA ARG A 148 -4.04 9.50 19.99
C ARG A 148 -4.67 10.40 18.93
N ASN A 149 -5.56 11.31 19.33
CA ASN A 149 -6.34 12.15 18.40
C ASN A 149 -7.04 11.32 17.30
N ASN A 150 -7.63 10.17 17.67
CA ASN A 150 -8.26 9.21 16.76
C ASN A 150 -7.33 8.54 15.74
N ARG A 151 -6.00 8.67 15.86
CA ARG A 151 -5.00 8.08 14.95
C ARG A 151 -4.27 6.92 15.65
N ALA A 152 -3.93 5.91 14.86
CA ALA A 152 -3.20 4.72 15.28
C ALA A 152 -1.72 4.84 14.92
N THR A 153 -0.85 4.18 15.70
CA THR A 153 0.58 4.06 15.37
C THR A 153 0.82 2.98 14.31
N ALA A 154 1.92 3.07 13.57
CA ALA A 154 2.33 2.03 12.62
C ALA A 154 2.56 0.68 13.33
N GLU A 155 3.12 0.71 14.54
CA GLU A 155 3.28 -0.50 15.37
C GLU A 155 1.94 -1.16 15.68
N ASP A 156 0.93 -0.39 16.13
CA ASP A 156 -0.39 -0.94 16.44
C ASP A 156 -1.03 -1.60 15.21
N ILE A 157 -0.85 -1.00 14.03
CA ILE A 157 -1.41 -1.51 12.77
C ILE A 157 -0.71 -2.79 12.34
N ALA A 158 0.62 -2.82 12.40
CA ALA A 158 1.41 -4.01 12.08
C ALA A 158 1.07 -5.17 13.03
N GLN A 159 0.87 -4.90 14.32
CA GLN A 159 0.43 -5.92 15.29
C GLN A 159 -1.01 -6.37 15.07
N TYR A 160 -1.91 -5.45 14.73
CA TYR A 160 -3.29 -5.76 14.42
C TYR A 160 -3.40 -6.71 13.22
N TYR A 161 -2.66 -6.46 12.12
CA TYR A 161 -2.72 -7.32 10.93
C TYR A 161 -2.15 -8.72 11.17
N GLN A 162 -1.07 -8.84 11.93
CA GLN A 162 -0.58 -10.15 12.38
C GLN A 162 -1.63 -10.87 13.23
N HIS A 163 -2.22 -10.16 14.19
CA HIS A 163 -3.28 -10.71 15.02
C HIS A 163 -4.50 -11.12 14.21
N TYR A 164 -4.90 -10.33 13.21
CA TYR A 164 -6.02 -10.62 12.33
C TYR A 164 -5.84 -11.97 11.61
N VAL A 165 -4.68 -12.15 10.97
CA VAL A 165 -4.32 -13.40 10.28
C VAL A 165 -4.39 -14.60 11.22
N VAL A 166 -3.92 -14.44 12.47
CA VAL A 166 -4.00 -15.49 13.50
C VAL A 166 -5.43 -15.76 13.97
N LYS A 167 -6.18 -14.70 14.28
CA LYS A 167 -7.53 -14.77 14.84
C LYS A 167 -8.54 -15.35 13.86
N LYS A 168 -8.32 -15.14 12.56
CA LYS A 168 -9.16 -15.67 11.46
C LYS A 168 -8.63 -16.99 10.88
N GLY A 169 -7.62 -17.61 11.48
CA GLY A 169 -7.13 -18.92 11.05
C GLY A 169 -6.50 -18.95 9.64
N LEU A 170 -5.98 -17.81 9.17
CA LEU A 170 -5.48 -17.66 7.80
C LEU A 170 -4.02 -18.10 7.64
N GLN A 171 -3.29 -18.36 8.74
CA GLN A 171 -1.83 -18.58 8.73
C GLN A 171 -1.38 -19.66 7.74
N LYS A 172 -2.18 -20.71 7.54
CA LYS A 172 -1.89 -21.81 6.61
C LYS A 172 -1.69 -21.35 5.17
N ASN A 173 -2.27 -20.20 4.80
CA ASN A 173 -2.18 -19.63 3.47
C ASN A 173 -1.00 -18.64 3.34
N PHE A 174 -0.28 -18.31 4.42
CA PHE A 174 0.77 -17.29 4.40
C PHE A 174 2.16 -17.92 4.50
N LYS A 175 3.00 -17.65 3.49
CA LYS A 175 4.42 -17.99 3.50
C LYS A 175 5.25 -16.69 3.58
N CYS A 176 5.50 -16.28 4.82
CA CYS A 176 6.32 -15.11 5.14
C CYS A 176 7.82 -15.41 4.94
N GLY A 177 8.64 -14.36 4.79
CA GLY A 177 10.07 -14.50 4.48
C GLY A 177 10.35 -14.82 3.01
N THR A 178 9.37 -14.63 2.12
CA THR A 178 9.46 -14.99 0.71
C THR A 178 9.73 -13.76 -0.15
N VAL A 179 10.64 -13.88 -1.12
CA VAL A 179 10.89 -12.89 -2.16
C VAL A 179 10.57 -13.50 -3.51
N VAL A 180 9.57 -12.94 -4.20
CA VAL A 180 9.28 -13.27 -5.60
C VAL A 180 10.29 -12.58 -6.50
N THR A 181 10.86 -13.30 -7.46
CA THR A 181 11.87 -12.81 -8.41
C THR A 181 11.43 -12.92 -9.86
N SER A 182 10.46 -13.76 -10.19
CA SER A 182 9.87 -13.82 -11.54
C SER A 182 8.40 -14.22 -11.47
N VAL A 183 7.57 -13.58 -12.28
CA VAL A 183 6.20 -14.00 -12.62
C VAL A 183 6.08 -13.92 -14.13
N ARG A 184 5.83 -15.06 -14.79
CA ARG A 184 5.66 -15.12 -16.25
C ARG A 184 4.64 -16.18 -16.63
N LYS A 185 4.00 -16.02 -17.79
CA LYS A 185 3.21 -17.10 -18.39
C LYS A 185 4.11 -18.16 -19.00
N VAL A 186 3.72 -19.41 -18.83
CA VAL A 186 4.38 -20.58 -19.41
C VAL A 186 3.31 -21.55 -19.92
N SER A 187 3.63 -22.25 -21.01
CA SER A 187 2.77 -23.30 -21.54
C SER A 187 2.81 -24.55 -20.66
N VAL A 188 1.68 -25.22 -20.47
CA VAL A 188 1.61 -26.45 -19.67
C VAL A 188 2.50 -27.55 -20.27
N GLU A 189 2.66 -27.58 -21.59
CA GLU A 189 3.53 -28.52 -22.30
C GLU A 189 5.01 -28.29 -21.96
N SER A 190 5.46 -27.03 -21.88
CA SER A 190 6.84 -26.70 -21.51
C SER A 190 7.22 -27.11 -20.08
N ILE A 191 6.27 -27.11 -19.14
CA ILE A 191 6.49 -27.52 -17.76
C ILE A 191 6.72 -29.05 -17.67
N SER A 192 5.95 -29.82 -18.45
CA SER A 192 6.02 -31.29 -18.42
C SER A 192 7.35 -31.87 -18.91
N ASN A 193 8.04 -31.15 -19.80
CA ASN A 193 9.36 -31.54 -20.30
C ASN A 193 10.49 -31.29 -19.27
N ASP A 194 10.34 -30.30 -18.39
CA ASP A 194 11.32 -29.99 -17.34
C ASP A 194 11.17 -30.89 -16.11
N THR A 195 9.96 -31.38 -15.83
CA THR A 195 9.69 -32.31 -14.70
C THR A 195 9.95 -33.78 -15.03
N GLN A 196 10.10 -34.15 -16.30
CA GLN A 196 10.41 -35.53 -16.72
C GLN A 196 11.85 -35.99 -16.45
N LYS A 197 12.72 -35.14 -15.89
CA LYS A 197 14.06 -35.56 -15.49
C LYS A 197 14.16 -36.21 -14.10
N ASP A 198 13.12 -36.17 -13.25
CA ASP A 198 13.28 -36.64 -11.86
C ASP A 198 12.20 -37.55 -11.26
N LEU A 199 11.12 -37.95 -11.96
CA LEU A 199 10.16 -38.89 -11.37
C LEU A 199 9.56 -39.87 -12.41
N GLN A 200 9.99 -41.14 -12.33
CA GLN A 200 9.22 -42.28 -12.83
C GLN A 200 8.11 -42.63 -11.83
N SER A 201 6.96 -43.07 -12.37
CA SER A 201 5.76 -43.66 -11.73
C SER A 201 4.92 -42.77 -10.82
N ASP A 202 3.82 -42.22 -11.35
CA ASP A 202 2.49 -42.86 -11.23
C ASP A 202 1.42 -41.99 -11.89
N SER A 203 0.90 -42.49 -13.01
CA SER A 203 -0.15 -41.86 -13.79
C SER A 203 -1.51 -42.11 -13.14
N ASN A 204 -2.08 -41.09 -12.51
CA ASN A 204 -3.53 -40.89 -12.42
C ASN A 204 -3.86 -39.45 -12.02
N SER A 205 -3.58 -38.48 -12.89
CA SER A 205 -4.22 -37.17 -12.80
C SER A 205 -5.48 -37.16 -13.68
N LEU A 206 -6.61 -37.08 -13.00
CA LEU A 206 -7.96 -37.00 -13.55
C LEU A 206 -8.14 -35.59 -14.15
N TRP A 207 -7.53 -35.33 -15.30
CA TRP A 207 -7.76 -34.10 -16.06
C TRP A 207 -8.74 -34.41 -17.18
N SER A 208 -10.03 -34.29 -16.86
CA SER A 208 -11.07 -34.22 -17.88
C SER A 208 -10.84 -32.99 -18.75
N SER A 209 -10.53 -33.28 -20.00
CA SER A 209 -10.38 -32.37 -21.11
C SER A 209 -11.71 -31.70 -21.43
N ASN A 210 -11.81 -30.39 -21.15
CA ASN A 210 -12.52 -29.41 -21.98
C ASN A 210 -12.12 -27.99 -21.55
N GLU A 211 -11.57 -27.23 -22.50
CA GLU A 211 -11.21 -25.81 -22.45
C GLU A 211 -10.35 -25.36 -21.25
N LYS A 212 -9.24 -26.07 -20.97
CA LYS A 212 -8.23 -25.55 -20.04
C LYS A 212 -7.32 -24.55 -20.77
N SER A 213 -7.12 -23.37 -20.18
CA SER A 213 -6.07 -22.44 -20.57
C SER A 213 -4.76 -23.21 -20.73
N THR A 214 -4.19 -23.19 -21.93
CA THR A 214 -2.92 -23.86 -22.26
C THR A 214 -1.72 -23.22 -21.57
N GLU A 215 -1.93 -22.06 -20.93
CA GLU A 215 -0.93 -21.27 -20.23
C GLU A 215 -1.30 -21.08 -18.76
N VAL A 216 -0.29 -21.17 -17.90
CA VAL A 216 -0.35 -20.89 -16.46
C VAL A 216 0.77 -19.91 -16.09
N PHE A 217 0.65 -19.26 -14.95
CA PHE A 217 1.74 -18.45 -14.42
C PHE A 217 2.74 -19.33 -13.67
N GLN A 218 4.02 -19.17 -13.97
CA GLN A 218 5.12 -19.64 -13.14
C GLN A 218 5.60 -18.47 -12.27
N VAL A 219 5.61 -18.69 -10.96
CA VAL A 219 6.08 -17.76 -9.94
C VAL A 219 7.33 -18.33 -9.29
N ASP A 220 8.47 -17.71 -9.56
CA ASP A 220 9.76 -18.10 -9.01
C ASP A 220 10.22 -17.11 -7.94
N GLY A 221 11.00 -17.61 -6.99
CA GLY A 221 11.57 -16.78 -5.94
C GLY A 221 12.44 -17.57 -4.99
N PHE A 222 12.68 -16.99 -3.82
CA PHE A 222 13.37 -17.67 -2.74
C PHE A 222 12.77 -17.37 -1.36
N PHE A 223 12.90 -18.32 -0.45
CA PHE A 223 12.68 -18.14 0.98
C PHE A 223 13.98 -17.66 1.63
N LYS A 224 13.87 -16.68 2.53
CA LYS A 224 14.95 -16.32 3.44
C LYS A 224 14.79 -17.11 4.72
N THR A 225 15.75 -17.98 5.02
CA THR A 225 15.80 -18.67 6.32
C THR A 225 16.21 -17.69 7.42
N VAL A 226 16.00 -18.08 8.68
CA VAL A 226 16.45 -17.29 9.85
C VAL A 226 17.97 -17.07 9.82
N GLU A 227 18.70 -18.01 9.24
CA GLU A 227 20.17 -18.01 9.10
C GLU A 227 20.64 -17.17 7.90
N GLY A 228 19.71 -16.67 7.07
CA GLY A 228 20.00 -15.83 5.92
C GLY A 228 20.20 -16.59 4.60
N ASP A 229 20.13 -17.92 4.63
CA ASP A 229 20.19 -18.76 3.44
C ASP A 229 18.97 -18.53 2.55
N LYS A 230 19.19 -18.73 1.25
CA LYS A 230 18.18 -18.55 0.21
C LYS A 230 17.81 -19.90 -0.38
N GLU A 231 16.61 -20.37 -0.08
CA GLU A 231 16.06 -21.58 -0.67
C GLU A 231 15.15 -21.22 -1.86
N PRO A 232 15.47 -21.61 -3.10
CA PRO A 232 14.66 -21.27 -4.26
C PRO A 232 13.33 -22.03 -4.26
N PHE A 233 12.32 -21.44 -4.88
CA PHE A 233 11.05 -22.10 -5.17
C PHE A 233 10.53 -21.73 -6.56
N SER A 234 9.69 -22.60 -7.09
CA SER A 234 8.89 -22.36 -8.28
C SER A 234 7.48 -22.89 -8.07
N ILE A 235 6.47 -22.08 -8.35
CA ILE A 235 5.06 -22.42 -8.16
C ILE A 235 4.28 -22.09 -9.44
N CYS A 236 3.49 -23.04 -9.91
CA CYS A 236 2.55 -22.81 -11.01
C CYS A 236 1.16 -22.46 -10.49
N ALA A 237 0.51 -21.46 -11.08
CA ALA A 237 -0.85 -21.08 -10.74
C ALA A 237 -1.62 -20.54 -11.94
N GLU A 238 -2.91 -20.84 -12.01
CA GLU A 238 -3.80 -20.28 -13.04
C GLU A 238 -4.02 -18.78 -12.88
N ASN A 239 -4.00 -18.29 -11.63
CA ASN A 239 -4.21 -16.89 -11.32
C ASN A 239 -3.15 -16.38 -10.34
N VAL A 240 -2.69 -15.15 -10.58
CA VAL A 240 -1.72 -14.42 -9.76
C VAL A 240 -2.32 -13.08 -9.33
N VAL A 241 -2.09 -12.69 -8.07
CA VAL A 241 -2.55 -11.41 -7.52
C VAL A 241 -1.35 -10.57 -7.11
N LEU A 242 -1.22 -9.38 -7.69
CA LEU A 242 -0.21 -8.37 -7.35
C LEU A 242 -0.76 -7.47 -6.24
N ALA A 243 -0.22 -7.60 -5.04
CA ALA A 243 -0.61 -6.84 -3.85
C ALA A 243 0.63 -6.29 -3.11
N THR A 244 1.67 -5.89 -3.86
CA THR A 244 2.99 -5.52 -3.32
C THR A 244 3.02 -4.14 -2.66
N GLY A 245 2.03 -3.28 -2.92
CA GLY A 245 2.03 -1.90 -2.43
C GLY A 245 3.02 -1.03 -3.20
N THR A 246 3.42 0.10 -2.60
CA THR A 246 4.19 1.16 -3.28
C THR A 246 5.39 1.67 -2.49
N TYR A 247 5.71 1.04 -1.35
CA TYR A 247 6.75 1.49 -0.42
C TYR A 247 8.12 0.83 -0.69
N ASP A 248 8.31 0.22 -1.86
CA ASP A 248 9.51 -0.60 -2.13
C ASP A 248 10.68 0.23 -2.66
N ASN A 249 10.48 1.03 -3.71
CA ASN A 249 11.56 1.73 -4.39
C ASN A 249 11.46 3.24 -4.12
N PRO A 250 12.39 3.87 -3.38
CA PRO A 250 12.37 5.31 -3.21
C PRO A 250 12.58 6.03 -4.54
N THR A 251 11.94 7.19 -4.71
CA THR A 251 12.16 8.04 -5.89
C THR A 251 13.50 8.74 -5.80
N TRP A 252 14.31 8.57 -6.85
CA TRP A 252 15.60 9.23 -7.01
C TRP A 252 15.45 10.57 -7.73
N LEU A 253 16.27 11.55 -7.36
CA LEU A 253 16.36 12.84 -8.06
C LEU A 253 17.07 12.70 -9.41
N GLY A 254 17.94 11.68 -9.57
CA GLY A 254 18.71 11.43 -10.77
C GLY A 254 19.92 12.38 -10.91
N VAL A 255 20.45 12.85 -9.79
CA VAL A 255 21.52 13.86 -9.76
C VAL A 255 22.87 13.27 -9.37
N LYS A 256 23.95 13.93 -9.79
CA LYS A 256 25.31 13.46 -9.49
C LYS A 256 25.54 13.41 -7.97
N GLY A 257 26.03 12.26 -7.49
CA GLY A 257 26.39 12.04 -6.09
C GLY A 257 25.22 11.64 -5.18
N GLU A 258 24.02 11.41 -5.72
CA GLU A 258 22.89 10.93 -4.91
C GLU A 258 23.13 9.53 -4.30
N ASN A 259 24.08 8.77 -4.84
CA ASN A 259 24.51 7.47 -4.33
C ASN A 259 25.60 7.54 -3.25
N LEU A 260 25.98 8.74 -2.78
CA LEU A 260 26.96 8.90 -1.71
C LEU A 260 26.37 8.42 -0.36
N SER A 261 27.22 7.87 0.51
CA SER A 261 26.79 7.18 1.73
C SER A 261 26.09 8.04 2.79
N TYR A 262 26.15 9.37 2.67
CA TYR A 262 25.45 10.31 3.56
C TYR A 262 24.11 10.80 2.98
N VAL A 263 23.74 10.34 1.77
CA VAL A 263 22.47 10.61 1.13
C VAL A 263 21.58 9.40 1.32
N HIS A 264 20.43 9.59 1.94
CA HIS A 264 19.48 8.53 2.27
C HIS A 264 18.09 8.88 1.76
N HIS A 265 17.24 7.86 1.58
CA HIS A 265 15.87 8.03 1.08
C HIS A 265 14.81 7.56 2.09
N GLN A 266 15.21 7.38 3.35
CA GLN A 266 14.35 6.91 4.43
C GLN A 266 14.55 7.75 5.69
N LEU A 267 13.48 7.97 6.45
CA LEU A 267 13.55 8.73 7.70
C LEU A 267 14.35 8.00 8.79
N SER A 268 14.29 6.67 8.81
CA SER A 268 15.04 5.82 9.74
C SER A 268 16.54 6.13 9.79
N ALA A 269 17.13 6.57 8.67
CA ALA A 269 18.53 6.98 8.63
C ALA A 269 18.81 8.20 9.52
N LEU A 270 17.88 9.15 9.63
CA LEU A 270 18.01 10.30 10.53
C LEU A 270 17.86 9.88 11.98
N GLU A 271 16.88 9.03 12.28
CA GLU A 271 16.66 8.50 13.63
C GLU A 271 17.90 7.75 14.14
N GLU A 272 18.46 6.88 13.30
CA GLU A 272 19.70 6.14 13.60
C GLU A 272 20.88 7.11 13.76
N ALA A 273 21.00 8.11 12.89
CA ALA A 273 22.05 9.11 12.96
C ALA A 273 21.99 9.90 14.29
N VAL A 274 20.79 10.22 14.79
CA VAL A 274 20.58 10.86 16.09
C VAL A 274 20.90 9.91 17.24
N LYS A 275 20.40 8.68 17.19
CA LYS A 275 20.66 7.65 18.21
C LYS A 275 22.16 7.37 18.38
N ASN A 276 22.91 7.39 17.28
CA ASN A 276 24.35 7.18 17.24
C ASN A 276 25.16 8.48 17.48
N ASN A 277 24.50 9.60 17.78
CA ASN A 277 25.11 10.92 17.98
C ASN A 277 25.97 11.42 16.80
N SER A 278 25.68 10.97 15.58
CA SER A 278 26.40 11.38 14.37
C SER A 278 25.92 12.73 13.80
N VAL A 279 24.70 13.12 14.15
CA VAL A 279 24.12 14.45 13.88
C VAL A 279 23.51 15.01 15.17
N GLY A 280 23.50 16.33 15.32
CA GLY A 280 23.02 16.96 16.54
C GLY A 280 22.94 18.48 16.46
N ILE A 281 22.83 19.11 17.62
CA ILE A 281 22.63 20.56 17.78
C ILE A 281 23.77 21.39 17.14
N MET A 282 24.99 20.86 17.16
CA MET A 282 26.21 21.54 16.72
C MET A 282 26.73 21.05 15.36
N SER A 283 26.04 20.10 14.70
CA SER A 283 26.46 19.60 13.40
C SER A 283 26.12 20.60 12.29
N ASP A 284 26.79 20.44 11.13
CA ASP A 284 26.30 21.05 9.89
C ASP A 284 24.82 20.64 9.64
N PRO A 285 24.02 21.47 8.96
CA PRO A 285 22.60 21.18 8.78
C PRO A 285 22.30 19.87 8.07
N VAL A 286 21.21 19.22 8.46
CA VAL A 286 20.60 18.11 7.70
C VAL A 286 19.81 18.70 6.54
N LEU A 287 20.06 18.20 5.33
CA LEU A 287 19.27 18.55 4.16
C LEU A 287 18.05 17.63 4.05
N ILE A 288 16.86 18.20 3.96
CA ILE A 288 15.61 17.47 3.71
C ILE A 288 15.05 17.92 2.37
N VAL A 289 14.90 17.00 1.42
CA VAL A 289 14.41 17.26 0.07
C VAL A 289 13.02 16.66 -0.11
N GLY A 290 12.05 17.49 -0.50
CA GLY A 290 10.68 17.09 -0.76
C GLY A 290 9.69 17.82 0.13
N ALA A 291 8.43 17.90 -0.30
CA ALA A 291 7.35 18.56 0.44
C ALA A 291 6.12 17.65 0.62
N GLY A 292 6.38 16.35 0.76
CA GLY A 292 5.40 15.35 1.16
C GLY A 292 5.36 15.17 2.68
N LEU A 293 4.54 14.23 3.13
CA LEU A 293 4.33 13.98 4.56
C LEU A 293 5.55 13.36 5.24
N THR A 294 6.23 12.41 4.60
CA THR A 294 7.49 11.86 5.12
C THR A 294 8.57 12.92 5.32
N ALA A 295 8.65 13.91 4.41
CA ALA A 295 9.54 15.06 4.59
C ALA A 295 9.11 15.95 5.77
N ALA A 296 7.80 16.13 5.96
CA ALA A 296 7.26 16.85 7.11
C ALA A 296 7.60 16.16 8.44
N ASP A 297 7.47 14.84 8.52
CA ASP A 297 7.84 14.04 9.69
C ASP A 297 9.34 14.16 9.98
N ALA A 298 10.18 14.12 8.94
CA ALA A 298 11.61 14.37 9.07
C ALA A 298 11.94 15.74 9.67
N ILE A 299 11.23 16.77 9.22
CA ILE A 299 11.39 18.14 9.71
C ILE A 299 10.94 18.23 11.17
N LEU A 300 9.79 17.63 11.52
CA LEU A 300 9.27 17.62 12.89
C LEU A 300 10.23 16.90 13.84
N PHE A 301 10.76 15.75 13.42
CA PHE A 301 11.75 14.99 14.18
C PHE A 301 13.04 15.78 14.40
N ALA A 302 13.63 16.31 13.32
CA ALA A 302 14.85 17.13 13.40
C ALA A 302 14.64 18.37 14.28
N HIS A 303 13.49 19.03 14.16
CA HIS A 303 13.12 20.18 14.97
C HIS A 303 13.00 19.84 16.46
N HIS A 304 12.37 18.70 16.80
CA HIS A 304 12.27 18.22 18.18
C HIS A 304 13.66 17.96 18.81
N CYS A 305 14.60 17.45 18.01
CA CYS A 305 15.99 17.22 18.43
C CYS A 305 16.88 18.48 18.36
N ASN A 306 16.33 19.65 18.01
CA ASN A 306 17.08 20.91 17.80
C ASN A 306 18.21 20.82 16.76
N ILE A 307 18.06 19.94 15.77
CA ILE A 307 19.03 19.74 14.69
C ILE A 307 18.83 20.83 13.63
N PRO A 308 19.90 21.50 13.14
CA PRO A 308 19.77 22.47 12.07
C PRO A 308 19.28 21.81 10.76
N VAL A 309 18.32 22.42 10.08
CA VAL A 309 17.69 21.87 8.86
C VAL A 309 17.77 22.86 7.70
N ILE A 310 18.14 22.36 6.54
CA ILE A 310 17.88 23.00 5.24
C ILE A 310 16.77 22.20 4.54
N HIS A 311 15.62 22.82 4.32
CA HIS A 311 14.47 22.20 3.67
C HIS A 311 14.31 22.70 2.24
N VAL A 312 14.43 21.80 1.27
CA VAL A 312 14.40 22.10 -0.17
C VAL A 312 13.23 21.42 -0.83
N PHE A 313 12.47 22.17 -1.63
CA PHE A 313 11.35 21.61 -2.37
C PHE A 313 11.05 22.39 -3.64
N ARG A 314 10.57 21.66 -4.65
CA ARG A 314 10.37 22.16 -6.02
C ARG A 314 9.18 23.10 -6.17
N ARG A 315 8.18 22.96 -5.29
CA ARG A 315 6.91 23.69 -5.37
C ARG A 315 6.97 25.02 -4.62
N ARG A 316 6.04 25.92 -4.96
CA ARG A 316 5.76 27.11 -4.17
C ARG A 316 5.02 26.73 -2.89
N VAL A 317 5.22 27.48 -1.81
CA VAL A 317 4.51 27.24 -0.53
C VAL A 317 3.00 27.47 -0.65
N THR A 318 2.59 28.35 -1.57
CA THR A 318 1.20 28.67 -1.88
C THR A 318 0.56 27.77 -2.93
N ASP A 319 1.28 26.76 -3.43
CA ASP A 319 0.78 25.81 -4.43
C ASP A 319 -0.42 25.01 -3.86
N PRO A 320 -1.62 25.07 -4.46
CA PRO A 320 -2.79 24.30 -3.99
C PRO A 320 -2.56 22.78 -3.99
N GLY A 321 -1.68 22.28 -4.85
CA GLY A 321 -1.29 20.88 -4.92
C GLY A 321 -0.38 20.42 -3.78
N LEU A 322 0.15 21.34 -2.96
CA LEU A 322 0.97 21.03 -1.80
C LEU A 322 0.11 20.41 -0.70
N ILE A 323 0.55 19.28 -0.14
CA ILE A 323 -0.26 18.51 0.82
C ILE A 323 -0.69 19.36 2.03
N PHE A 324 0.16 20.28 2.48
CA PHE A 324 -0.13 21.18 3.60
C PHE A 324 -1.30 22.13 3.34
N ASN A 325 -1.62 22.44 2.09
CA ASN A 325 -2.76 23.27 1.71
C ASN A 325 -4.06 22.46 1.57
N GLN A 326 -3.99 21.13 1.67
CA GLN A 326 -5.13 20.21 1.52
C GLN A 326 -5.57 19.60 2.86
N LEU A 327 -4.69 19.61 3.87
CA LEU A 327 -4.97 19.06 5.18
C LEU A 327 -5.70 20.10 6.06
N PRO A 328 -6.76 19.71 6.79
CA PRO A 328 -7.40 20.61 7.76
C PRO A 328 -6.51 20.91 8.98
N LYS A 329 -6.36 22.19 9.34
CA LYS A 329 -5.53 22.65 10.48
C LYS A 329 -5.92 22.06 11.82
N THR A 330 -7.22 21.91 12.06
CA THR A 330 -7.75 21.36 13.31
C THR A 330 -7.38 19.90 13.52
N MET A 331 -7.27 19.13 12.45
CA MET A 331 -6.96 17.70 12.49
C MET A 331 -5.44 17.43 12.46
N TYR A 332 -4.68 18.31 11.80
CA TYR A 332 -3.24 18.14 11.58
C TYR A 332 -2.41 19.39 11.94
N PRO A 333 -2.45 19.85 13.21
CA PRO A 333 -1.74 21.05 13.64
C PRO A 333 -0.21 20.94 13.45
N GLU A 334 0.36 19.74 13.58
CA GLU A 334 1.79 19.49 13.40
C GLU A 334 2.28 19.76 11.96
N TYR A 335 1.52 19.34 10.95
CA TYR A 335 1.89 19.61 9.55
C TYR A 335 1.68 21.08 9.18
N HIS A 336 0.74 21.76 9.84
CA HIS A 336 0.60 23.21 9.71
C HIS A 336 1.75 23.97 10.36
N LYS A 337 2.36 23.43 11.41
CA LYS A 337 3.60 23.99 11.97
C LYS A 337 4.73 23.94 10.95
N VAL A 338 4.90 22.82 10.26
CA VAL A 338 5.87 22.70 9.15
C VAL A 338 5.55 23.71 8.04
N HIS A 339 4.28 23.83 7.64
CA HIS A 339 3.87 24.82 6.64
C HIS A 339 4.15 26.27 7.06
N GLN A 340 3.93 26.59 8.33
CA GLN A 340 4.27 27.89 8.90
C GLN A 340 5.78 28.14 8.82
N MET A 341 6.60 27.16 9.21
CA MET A 341 8.06 27.24 9.07
C MET A 341 8.48 27.45 7.61
N MET A 342 7.86 26.74 6.66
CA MET A 342 8.12 26.92 5.23
C MET A 342 7.86 28.36 4.73
N LYS A 343 6.87 29.06 5.30
CA LYS A 343 6.51 30.44 4.95
C LYS A 343 7.37 31.49 5.65
N GLU A 344 7.57 31.34 6.95
CA GLU A 344 8.14 32.39 7.80
C GLU A 344 9.67 32.40 7.82
N GLN A 345 10.32 31.31 7.41
CA GLN A 345 11.77 31.12 7.53
C GLN A 345 12.45 30.90 6.18
N THR A 346 12.23 31.80 5.22
CA THR A 346 12.90 31.72 3.91
C THR A 346 14.38 32.12 4.05
N ALA A 347 15.25 31.59 3.19
CA ALA A 347 16.68 31.99 3.21
C ALA A 347 16.93 33.50 3.03
N ALA A 348 15.93 34.27 2.57
CA ALA A 348 16.00 35.73 2.41
C ALA A 348 15.55 36.51 3.65
N CYS A 349 14.81 35.90 4.59
CA CYS A 349 14.25 36.57 5.76
C CYS A 349 14.56 35.78 7.03
N ALA A 350 15.19 36.42 8.01
CA ALA A 350 15.34 35.83 9.34
C ALA A 350 13.96 35.79 10.02
N GLY A 351 13.36 34.60 10.06
CA GLY A 351 12.13 34.37 10.82
C GLY A 351 12.41 33.81 12.21
N PRO A 352 11.35 33.40 12.94
CA PRO A 352 11.44 32.96 14.34
C PRO A 352 12.08 31.57 14.53
N TYR A 353 12.40 30.83 13.45
CA TYR A 353 12.92 29.47 13.50
C TYR A 353 14.43 29.44 13.20
N GLU A 354 15.26 29.83 14.16
CA GLU A 354 16.72 30.03 14.00
C GLU A 354 17.48 28.83 13.38
N ARG A 355 16.99 27.60 13.58
CA ARG A 355 17.63 26.35 13.15
C ARG A 355 17.03 25.74 11.89
N TYR A 356 16.21 26.47 11.17
CA TYR A 356 15.55 25.96 9.98
C TYR A 356 15.71 26.97 8.83
N ILE A 357 15.90 26.47 7.62
CA ILE A 357 16.01 27.29 6.40
C ILE A 357 15.10 26.69 5.35
N SER A 358 14.13 27.47 4.87
CA SER A 358 13.22 27.10 3.78
C SER A 358 13.76 27.58 2.43
N LEU A 359 13.86 26.66 1.47
CA LEU A 359 14.25 26.89 0.08
C LEU A 359 13.13 26.42 -0.88
N PRO A 360 12.03 27.19 -0.99
CA PRO A 360 10.95 26.91 -1.94
C PRO A 360 11.40 27.15 -3.38
N GLU A 361 10.85 26.42 -4.34
CA GLU A 361 11.21 26.54 -5.77
C GLU A 361 12.71 26.30 -6.04
N HIS A 362 13.36 25.47 -5.21
CA HIS A 362 14.74 25.07 -5.40
C HIS A 362 14.84 23.59 -5.76
N HIS A 363 15.84 23.25 -6.57
CA HIS A 363 16.17 21.89 -6.97
C HIS A 363 17.62 21.59 -6.59
N VAL A 364 17.89 20.37 -6.16
CA VAL A 364 19.27 19.89 -5.98
C VAL A 364 19.86 19.60 -7.35
N LEU A 365 21.08 20.09 -7.61
CA LEU A 365 21.84 19.80 -8.82
C LEU A 365 22.87 18.68 -8.62
N SER A 366 23.52 18.64 -7.46
CA SER A 366 24.52 17.61 -7.16
C SER A 366 24.88 17.56 -5.68
N PHE A 367 25.32 16.38 -5.25
CA PHE A 367 25.93 16.11 -3.96
C PHE A 367 27.44 15.90 -4.14
N GLY A 368 28.26 16.69 -3.44
CA GLY A 368 29.72 16.65 -3.49
C GLY A 368 30.33 15.74 -2.41
N LYS A 369 31.46 15.08 -2.71
CA LYS A 369 32.18 14.23 -1.74
C LYS A 369 32.63 14.98 -0.48
N ASP A 370 32.75 16.29 -0.56
CA ASP A 370 33.07 17.20 0.56
C ASP A 370 31.83 17.58 1.41
N LYS A 371 30.71 16.87 1.21
CA LYS A 371 29.40 17.16 1.80
C LYS A 371 28.89 18.58 1.50
N LYS A 372 29.26 19.15 0.36
CA LYS A 372 28.59 20.33 -0.18
C LYS A 372 27.52 19.91 -1.17
N CYS A 373 26.34 20.50 -1.03
CA CYS A 373 25.23 20.29 -1.93
C CYS A 373 25.02 21.58 -2.75
N ILE A 374 24.88 21.44 -4.07
CA ILE A 374 24.61 22.54 -4.99
C ILE A 374 23.13 22.55 -5.30
N PHE A 375 22.50 23.70 -5.15
CA PHE A 375 21.09 23.93 -5.45
C PHE A 375 20.96 24.99 -6.54
N GLN A 376 19.84 24.94 -7.26
CA GLN A 376 19.45 25.95 -8.20
C GLN A 376 18.04 26.44 -7.88
N ASP A 377 17.87 27.76 -7.83
CA ASP A 377 16.55 28.39 -7.73
C ASP A 377 15.86 28.48 -9.09
N LYS A 378 14.59 28.90 -9.10
CA LYS A 378 13.82 29.09 -10.34
C LYS A 378 14.42 30.09 -11.34
N ASN A 379 15.30 30.99 -10.89
CA ASN A 379 15.95 32.01 -11.73
C ASN A 379 17.30 31.51 -12.28
N GLY A 380 17.67 30.25 -11.99
CA GLY A 380 18.93 29.65 -12.40
C GLY A 380 20.10 29.97 -11.48
N CYS A 381 19.90 30.71 -10.39
CA CYS A 381 20.95 31.07 -9.45
C CYS A 381 21.37 29.84 -8.64
N GLN A 382 22.68 29.58 -8.61
CA GLN A 382 23.24 28.43 -7.92
C GLN A 382 23.83 28.83 -6.57
N LYS A 383 23.55 28.02 -5.54
CA LYS A 383 24.13 28.17 -4.21
C LYS A 383 24.63 26.83 -3.70
N ALA A 384 25.75 26.85 -2.99
CA ALA A 384 26.31 25.68 -2.34
C ALA A 384 26.15 25.79 -0.81
N TYR A 385 25.66 24.74 -0.18
CA TYR A 385 25.59 24.64 1.28
C TYR A 385 26.34 23.41 1.76
N LYS A 386 27.06 23.55 2.88
CA LYS A 386 27.65 22.42 3.58
C LYS A 386 26.59 21.74 4.45
N ILE A 387 26.57 20.42 4.42
CA ILE A 387 25.55 19.61 5.11
C ILE A 387 26.19 18.44 5.87
N SER A 388 25.51 17.91 6.88
CA SER A 388 25.97 16.74 7.63
C SER A 388 25.54 15.42 6.96
N MET A 389 24.28 15.37 6.53
CA MET A 389 23.64 14.29 5.75
C MET A 389 22.49 14.85 4.91
N ALA A 390 21.97 14.07 3.97
CA ALA A 390 20.81 14.42 3.14
C ALA A 390 19.74 13.34 3.19
N LEU A 391 18.48 13.76 3.24
CA LEU A 391 17.28 12.92 3.15
C LEU A 391 16.49 13.31 1.89
N VAL A 392 16.47 12.44 0.90
CA VAL A 392 15.68 12.59 -0.33
C VAL A 392 14.33 11.91 -0.13
N LEU A 393 13.33 12.68 0.32
CA LEU A 393 12.01 12.20 0.72
C LEU A 393 10.95 12.66 -0.28
N THR A 394 11.10 12.20 -1.53
CA THR A 394 10.25 12.63 -2.67
C THR A 394 9.19 11.60 -3.08
N GLY A 395 8.92 10.63 -2.20
CA GLY A 395 7.98 9.54 -2.44
C GLY A 395 8.67 8.26 -2.89
N SER A 396 7.86 7.26 -3.21
CA SER A 396 8.31 5.92 -3.61
C SER A 396 7.43 5.39 -4.74
N ASN A 397 7.92 4.35 -5.42
CA ASN A 397 7.27 3.63 -6.50
C ASN A 397 7.18 2.14 -6.13
N PRO A 398 6.21 1.41 -6.69
CA PRO A 398 6.18 -0.04 -6.57
C PRO A 398 7.43 -0.68 -7.16
N ASN A 399 7.88 -1.80 -6.61
CA ASN A 399 8.93 -2.60 -7.22
C ASN A 399 8.31 -3.80 -7.94
N LEU A 400 8.26 -3.71 -9.27
CA LEU A 400 7.70 -4.72 -10.15
C LEU A 400 8.76 -5.43 -11.00
N SER A 401 10.04 -5.38 -10.60
CA SER A 401 11.17 -5.99 -11.34
C SER A 401 11.11 -7.51 -11.53
N PHE A 402 10.15 -8.17 -10.87
CA PHE A 402 9.86 -9.57 -11.07
C PHE A 402 8.88 -9.83 -12.23
N LEU A 403 8.30 -8.79 -12.82
CA LEU A 403 7.46 -8.87 -14.02
C LEU A 403 8.28 -8.54 -15.26
N PRO A 404 7.91 -9.07 -16.44
CA PRO A 404 8.42 -8.59 -17.72
C PRO A 404 8.24 -7.07 -17.84
N ASN A 405 9.26 -6.38 -18.37
CA ASN A 405 9.27 -4.93 -18.57
C ASN A 405 8.83 -4.11 -17.35
N ASP A 406 9.13 -4.57 -16.13
CA ASP A 406 8.71 -3.95 -14.87
C ASP A 406 7.18 -3.70 -14.78
N GLY A 407 6.38 -4.46 -15.53
CA GLY A 407 4.92 -4.31 -15.60
C GLY A 407 4.43 -3.07 -16.36
N ILE A 408 5.28 -2.39 -17.13
CA ILE A 408 4.90 -1.22 -17.95
C ILE A 408 3.72 -1.54 -18.87
N ASP A 409 3.75 -2.72 -19.50
CA ASP A 409 2.71 -3.18 -20.43
C ASP A 409 1.34 -3.40 -19.75
N LEU A 410 1.28 -3.42 -18.42
CA LEU A 410 0.07 -3.59 -17.63
C LEU A 410 -0.52 -2.26 -17.15
N ALA A 411 0.16 -1.13 -17.35
CA ALA A 411 -0.28 0.18 -16.88
C ALA A 411 -1.40 0.76 -17.77
N MET A 412 -2.16 1.73 -17.24
CA MET A 412 -3.15 2.48 -18.03
C MET A 412 -2.53 3.19 -19.24
N ASP A 413 -1.31 3.70 -19.08
CA ASP A 413 -0.45 4.23 -20.14
C ASP A 413 0.80 3.36 -20.24
N SER A 414 0.86 2.54 -21.29
CA SER A 414 1.95 1.58 -21.56
C SER A 414 3.24 2.23 -22.05
N ASP A 415 3.26 3.55 -22.25
CA ASP A 415 4.49 4.29 -22.54
C ASP A 415 5.18 4.83 -21.26
N GLN A 416 4.53 4.68 -20.10
CA GLN A 416 5.01 5.23 -18.84
C GLN A 416 5.17 4.14 -17.75
N PRO A 417 6.14 4.28 -16.82
CA PRO A 417 6.27 3.37 -15.69
C PRO A 417 5.01 3.30 -14.82
N VAL A 418 4.77 2.14 -14.22
CA VAL A 418 3.68 1.95 -13.26
C VAL A 418 3.86 2.90 -12.06
N ASN A 419 2.81 3.67 -11.76
CA ASN A 419 2.75 4.58 -10.64
C ASN A 419 1.34 4.61 -10.01
N SER A 420 1.23 4.29 -8.73
CA SER A 420 -0.06 4.15 -8.03
C SER A 420 -0.97 5.38 -7.98
N LYS A 421 -0.48 6.56 -8.35
CA LYS A 421 -1.26 7.80 -8.34
C LYS A 421 -1.51 8.36 -9.74
N ARG A 422 -0.61 8.11 -10.68
CA ARG A 422 -0.63 8.74 -12.01
C ARG A 422 -0.82 7.75 -13.14
N ASN A 423 -0.34 6.53 -12.97
CA ASN A 423 -0.37 5.48 -13.98
C ASN A 423 -0.47 4.10 -13.32
N PRO A 424 -1.57 3.81 -12.59
CA PRO A 424 -1.77 2.50 -11.98
C PRO A 424 -1.85 1.39 -13.04
N ILE A 425 -1.79 0.14 -12.60
CA ILE A 425 -2.11 -1.03 -13.44
C ILE A 425 -3.57 -0.90 -13.89
N ASP A 426 -3.79 -1.12 -15.19
CA ASP A 426 -5.12 -1.09 -15.78
C ASP A 426 -5.88 -2.36 -15.42
N VAL A 427 -6.96 -2.19 -14.66
CA VAL A 427 -7.80 -3.29 -14.18
C VAL A 427 -9.27 -3.00 -14.46
N ASP A 428 -10.03 -4.06 -14.69
CA ASP A 428 -11.47 -3.95 -14.75
C ASP A 428 -12.03 -3.53 -13.36
N PRO A 429 -12.89 -2.49 -13.29
CA PRO A 429 -13.29 -1.87 -12.03
C PRO A 429 -14.17 -2.76 -11.13
N PHE A 430 -14.74 -3.85 -11.66
CA PHE A 430 -15.65 -4.74 -10.94
C PHE A 430 -15.06 -6.11 -10.63
N THR A 431 -13.93 -6.46 -11.27
CA THR A 431 -13.23 -7.73 -11.06
C THR A 431 -11.79 -7.57 -10.58
N TYR A 432 -11.18 -6.40 -10.78
CA TYR A 432 -9.77 -6.10 -10.50
C TYR A 432 -8.78 -7.02 -11.26
N GLU A 433 -9.26 -7.72 -12.29
CA GLU A 433 -8.42 -8.45 -13.24
C GLU A 433 -7.76 -7.45 -14.19
N CYS A 434 -6.48 -7.66 -14.51
CA CYS A 434 -5.74 -6.81 -15.43
C CYS A 434 -6.35 -6.92 -16.82
N THR A 435 -6.63 -5.77 -17.45
CA THR A 435 -7.27 -5.72 -18.78
C THR A 435 -6.38 -6.33 -19.88
N GLN A 436 -5.06 -6.19 -19.70
CA GLN A 436 -4.04 -6.65 -20.63
C GLN A 436 -3.63 -8.11 -20.42
N GLU A 437 -3.92 -8.70 -19.25
CA GLU A 437 -3.41 -10.01 -18.89
C GLU A 437 -4.39 -10.86 -18.07
N LYS A 438 -5.07 -11.78 -18.76
CA LYS A 438 -6.05 -12.68 -18.13
C LYS A 438 -5.39 -13.59 -17.09
N GLY A 439 -6.04 -13.68 -15.92
CA GLY A 439 -5.60 -14.42 -14.75
C GLY A 439 -4.65 -13.63 -13.83
N LEU A 440 -4.20 -12.45 -14.26
CA LEU A 440 -3.43 -11.53 -13.42
C LEU A 440 -4.37 -10.50 -12.79
N TYR A 441 -4.28 -10.29 -11.49
CA TYR A 441 -5.05 -9.30 -10.75
C TYR A 441 -4.10 -8.31 -10.10
N ALA A 442 -4.51 -7.06 -9.94
CA ALA A 442 -3.75 -6.06 -9.18
C ALA A 442 -4.64 -5.43 -8.11
N LEU A 443 -4.13 -5.30 -6.88
CA LEU A 443 -4.89 -4.81 -5.74
C LEU A 443 -4.19 -3.64 -5.02
N GLY A 444 -4.99 -2.87 -4.28
CA GLY A 444 -4.48 -1.80 -3.45
C GLY A 444 -3.88 -0.68 -4.29
N PRO A 445 -2.76 -0.07 -3.86
CA PRO A 445 -2.21 1.08 -4.56
C PRO A 445 -1.82 0.79 -6.02
N LEU A 446 -1.48 -0.46 -6.37
CA LEU A 446 -1.19 -0.83 -7.76
C LEU A 446 -2.38 -0.58 -8.70
N ALA A 447 -3.60 -0.76 -8.21
CA ALA A 447 -4.84 -0.48 -8.93
C ALA A 447 -5.43 0.90 -8.61
N GLY A 448 -4.66 1.80 -7.98
CA GLY A 448 -5.11 3.15 -7.62
C GLY A 448 -5.76 3.29 -6.24
N ASP A 449 -5.99 2.19 -5.50
CA ASP A 449 -6.56 2.25 -4.15
C ASP A 449 -5.51 2.58 -3.09
N ASN A 450 -5.40 3.85 -2.73
CA ASN A 450 -4.33 4.34 -1.85
C ASN A 450 -4.68 4.31 -0.34
N PHE A 451 -5.93 4.03 0.05
CA PHE A 451 -6.38 4.03 1.44
C PHE A 451 -6.83 2.64 1.88
N VAL A 452 -6.42 2.21 3.09
CA VAL A 452 -6.73 0.87 3.65
C VAL A 452 -8.22 0.55 3.66
N ARG A 453 -9.10 1.53 3.91
CA ARG A 453 -10.56 1.26 3.88
C ARG A 453 -11.06 0.90 2.48
N PHE A 454 -10.42 1.43 1.42
CA PHE A 454 -10.82 1.22 0.03
C PHE A 454 -10.18 -0.01 -0.62
N VAL A 455 -8.96 -0.40 -0.20
CA VAL A 455 -8.32 -1.61 -0.76
C VAL A 455 -9.13 -2.89 -0.53
N GLN A 456 -10.05 -2.87 0.43
CA GLN A 456 -10.93 -3.98 0.76
C GLN A 456 -12.01 -4.20 -0.31
N GLY A 457 -12.46 -3.14 -1.00
CA GLY A 457 -13.39 -3.29 -2.12
C GLY A 457 -12.75 -3.93 -3.33
N GLY A 458 -11.48 -3.61 -3.63
CA GLY A 458 -10.71 -4.35 -4.64
C GLY A 458 -10.55 -5.83 -4.30
N ALA A 459 -10.36 -6.16 -3.02
CA ALA A 459 -10.36 -7.55 -2.57
C ALA A 459 -11.74 -8.23 -2.76
N LEU A 460 -12.85 -7.51 -2.52
CA LEU A 460 -14.22 -8.02 -2.77
C LEU A 460 -14.45 -8.30 -4.26
N ALA A 461 -14.09 -7.36 -5.14
CA ALA A 461 -14.19 -7.49 -6.59
C ALA A 461 -13.40 -8.71 -7.10
N ALA A 462 -12.12 -8.81 -6.72
CA ALA A 462 -11.27 -9.92 -7.10
C ALA A 462 -11.81 -11.27 -6.57
N ALA A 463 -12.28 -11.31 -5.31
CA ALA A 463 -12.90 -12.50 -4.76
C ALA A 463 -14.14 -12.92 -5.55
N SER A 464 -15.07 -11.99 -5.82
CA SER A 464 -16.29 -12.26 -6.61
C SER A 464 -15.95 -12.85 -7.99
N SER A 465 -15.00 -12.23 -8.70
CA SER A 465 -14.50 -12.72 -9.99
C SER A 465 -13.92 -14.13 -9.89
N LEU A 466 -13.05 -14.38 -8.91
CA LEU A 466 -12.41 -15.68 -8.71
C LEU A 466 -13.42 -16.77 -8.33
N PHE A 467 -14.41 -16.46 -7.49
CA PHE A 467 -15.49 -17.39 -7.16
C PHE A 467 -16.33 -17.75 -8.38
N LYS A 468 -16.69 -16.78 -9.22
CA LYS A 468 -17.43 -17.03 -10.48
C LYS A 468 -16.63 -17.88 -11.47
N LYS A 469 -15.30 -17.77 -11.48
CA LYS A 469 -14.43 -18.63 -12.31
C LYS A 469 -14.39 -20.09 -11.83
N VAL A 470 -14.42 -20.30 -10.51
CA VAL A 470 -14.40 -21.66 -9.92
C VAL A 470 -15.79 -22.30 -9.96
N ASN A 471 -16.86 -21.53 -9.73
CA ASN A 471 -18.24 -21.99 -9.73
C ASN A 471 -18.95 -21.61 -11.04
N LYS A 472 -19.00 -22.56 -11.99
CA LYS A 472 -19.67 -22.36 -13.30
C LYS A 472 -21.20 -22.17 -13.21
N ASN A 473 -21.81 -22.51 -12.07
CA ASN A 473 -23.20 -22.24 -11.73
C ASN A 473 -23.25 -21.52 -10.37
N PRO A 474 -23.07 -20.19 -10.31
CA PRO A 474 -23.38 -19.44 -9.10
C PRO A 474 -24.89 -19.60 -8.78
N PRO A 475 -25.27 -19.61 -7.49
CA PRO A 475 -26.66 -19.83 -7.06
C PRO A 475 -27.64 -18.79 -7.61
#